data_AF-A0A2V5X113-F1
#
_entry.id   AF-A0A2V5X113-F1
#
_cell.length_a   1.000
_cell.length_b   1.000
_cell.length_c   1.000
_cell.angle_alpha   90.00
_cell.angle_beta   90.00
_cell.angle_gamma   90.00
#
_symmetry.space_group_name_H-M   'P 1'
#
loop_
_entity.id
_entity.type
_entity.pdbx_description
1 polymer ?
#
loop_
_entity_poly.entity_id
_entity_poly.type
_entity_poly.pdbx_seq_one_letter_code
_entity_poly.pdbx_strand_id
1 'polypeptide(L)' 'MSFYDQLKFNADGLIPAIIQEQKTGRVLMMAWMNRASLEKTIETGKTY' A
#
# COMPACT_ATOMS: atom_id res chain seq x y z
N MET A 1 -4.66 -16.40 -10.18
CA MET A 1 -4.34 -14.96 -10.19
C MET A 1 -3.90 -14.59 -8.78
N SER A 2 -2.73 -13.99 -8.64
CA SER A 2 -2.24 -13.49 -7.36
C SER A 2 -2.97 -12.19 -7.00
N PHE A 3 -3.11 -11.88 -5.71
CA PHE A 3 -3.67 -10.61 -5.22
C PHE A 3 -2.98 -9.39 -5.89
N TYR A 4 -1.67 -9.49 -6.09
CA TYR A 4 -0.89 -8.42 -6.70
C TYR A 4 -1.18 -8.18 -8.19
N ASP A 5 -1.79 -9.15 -8.90
CA ASP A 5 -2.13 -9.01 -10.32
C ASP A 5 -3.38 -8.14 -10.52
N GLN A 6 -4.17 -7.94 -9.47
CA GLN A 6 -5.38 -7.11 -9.49
C GLN A 6 -5.08 -5.64 -9.19
N LEU A 7 -3.85 -5.33 -8.77
CA LEU A 7 -3.45 -3.99 -8.36
C LEU A 7 -2.98 -3.17 -9.57
N LYS A 8 -3.47 -1.93 -9.65
CA LYS A 8 -3.08 -0.98 -10.70
C LYS A 8 -1.92 -0.13 -10.23
N PHE A 9 -0.73 -0.46 -10.71
CA PHE A 9 0.44 0.39 -10.58
C PHE A 9 0.43 1.46 -11.68
N ASN A 10 1.01 2.62 -11.39
CA ASN A 10 1.26 3.67 -12.37
C ASN A 10 2.44 3.28 -13.30
N ALA A 11 2.78 4.15 -14.26
CA ALA A 11 3.87 3.92 -15.20
C ALA A 11 5.24 3.74 -14.53
N ASP A 12 5.41 4.28 -13.32
CA ASP A 12 6.64 4.18 -12.52
C ASP A 12 6.67 2.93 -11.61
N GLY A 13 5.65 2.07 -11.69
CA GLY A 13 5.54 0.87 -10.86
C GLY A 13 5.13 1.15 -9.40
N LEU A 14 4.47 2.29 -9.15
CA LEU A 14 4.03 2.72 -7.83
C LEU A 14 2.50 2.67 -7.70
N ILE A 15 2.01 2.40 -6.49
CA ILE A 15 0.61 2.46 -6.10
C ILE A 15 0.43 3.49 -4.98
N PRO A 16 -0.62 4.33 -5.02
CA PRO A 16 -0.90 5.24 -3.92
C PRO A 16 -1.45 4.45 -2.72
N ALA A 17 -0.89 4.70 -1.54
CA ALA A 17 -1.30 4.12 -0.28
C ALA A 17 -1.79 5.22 0.67
N ILE A 18 -3.03 5.10 1.13
CA ILE A 18 -3.61 6.01 2.12
C ILE A 18 -3.53 5.34 3.48
N ILE A 19 -2.75 5.91 4.38
CA ILE A 19 -2.64 5.44 5.75
C ILE A 19 -3.69 6.19 6.57
N GLN A 20 -4.56 5.43 7.23
CA GLN A 20 -5.63 5.96 8.05
C GLN A 20 -5.58 5.38 9.46
N GLU A 21 -6.02 6.16 10.44
CA GLU A 21 -6.24 5.66 11.79
C GLU A 21 -7.47 4.73 11.80
N GLN A 22 -7.30 3.54 12.37
CA GLN A 22 -8.26 2.43 12.25
C GLN A 22 -9.63 2.73 12.88
N LYS A 23 -9.69 3.45 14.01
CA LYS A 23 -10.93 3.64 14.79
C LYS A 23 -11.75 4.82 14.29
N THR A 24 -11.10 5.90 13.88
CA THR A 24 -11.71 7.18 13.51
C THR A 24 -11.84 7.35 12.00
N GLY A 25 -11.09 6.57 11.20
CA GLY A 25 -10.99 6.75 9.75
C GLY A 25 -10.23 8.01 9.36
N ARG A 26 -9.58 8.69 10.30
CA ARG A 26 -8.79 9.90 10.00
C ARG A 26 -7.61 9.51 9.10
N VAL A 27 -7.51 10.16 7.94
CA VAL A 27 -6.34 10.05 7.07
C VAL A 27 -5.13 10.66 7.78
N LEU A 28 -4.07 9.86 7.93
CA LEU A 28 -2.81 10.25 8.56
C LEU A 28 -1.82 10.74 7.51
N MET A 29 -1.69 10.01 6.40
CA MET A 29 -0.81 10.38 5.29
C MET A 29 -1.19 9.66 3.99
N MET A 30 -0.67 10.20 2.89
CA MET A 30 -0.62 9.53 1.59
C MET A 30 0.84 9.21 1.27
N ALA A 31 1.10 7.99 0.82
CA ALA A 31 2.42 7.49 0.42
C ALA A 31 2.34 6.81 -0.95
N TRP A 32 3.50 6.61 -1.57
CA TRP A 32 3.65 5.74 -2.72
C TRP A 32 4.33 4.45 -2.29
N MET A 33 3.84 3.31 -2.78
CA MET A 33 4.44 2.00 -2.52
C MET A 33 4.76 1.31 -3.83
N ASN A 34 5.91 0.65 -3.91
CA ASN A 34 6.18 -0.32 -4.98
C ASN A 34 5.73 -1.72 -4.53
N ARG A 35 5.85 -2.71 -5.42
CA ARG A 35 5.50 -4.11 -5.13
C ARG A 35 6.22 -4.67 -3.88
N ALA A 36 7.52 -4.40 -3.74
CA ALA A 36 8.32 -4.93 -2.63
C ALA A 36 7.91 -4.33 -1.27
N SER A 37 7.63 -3.03 -1.22
CA SER A 37 7.09 -2.35 -0.02
C SER A 37 5.73 -2.92 0.38
N LEU A 38 4.88 -3.22 -0.61
CA LEU A 38 3.56 -3.82 -0.35
C LEU A 38 3.67 -5.25 0.17
N GLU A 39 4.53 -6.07 -0.44
CA GLU A 39 4.81 -7.44 0.00
C GLU A 39 5.30 -7.46 1.45
N LYS A 40 6.28 -6.61 1.79
CA LYS A 40 6.76 -6.45 3.18
C LYS A 40 5.66 -6.00 4.12
N THR A 41 4.82 -5.06 3.69
CA THR A 41 3.73 -4.55 4.53
C THR A 41 2.74 -5.64 4.89
N ILE A 42 2.43 -6.54 3.95
CA ILE A 42 1.56 -7.69 4.17
C ILE A 42 2.23 -8.72 5.08
N GLU A 43 3.53 -8.98 4.88
CA GLU A 43 4.29 -9.94 5.67
C GLU A 43 4.46 -9.51 7.14
N THR A 44 4.82 -8.25 7.37
CA THR A 44 5.18 -7.76 8.71
C THR A 44 4.04 -7.07 9.44
N GLY A 45 2.96 -6.71 8.73
CA GLY A 45 1.87 -5.88 9.26
C GLY A 45 2.27 -4.43 9.59
N LYS A 46 3.31 -3.89 8.94
CA LYS A 46 3.83 -2.53 9.16
C LYS A 46 4.02 -1.83 7.83
N THR A 47 3.82 -0.52 7.75
CA THR A 47 4.00 0.24 6.49
C THR A 47 5.48 0.38 6.12
N TYR A 48 5.84 0.05 4.87
CA TYR A 48 7.17 0.16 4.24
C TYR A 48 7.16 0.92 2.92
#